data_AF-A0A950C2X2-F1
#
_entry.id   AF-A0A950C2X2-F1
#
_cell.length_a   1.000
_cell.length_b   1.000
_cell.length_c   1.000
_cell.angle_alpha   90.00
_cell.angle_beta   90.00
_cell.angle_gamma   90.00
#
_symmetry.space_group_name_H-M   'P 1'
#
loop_
_entity.id
_entity.type
_entity.pdbx_description
1 polymer ?
#
loop_
_entity_poly.entity_id
_entity_poly.type
_entity_poly.pdbx_seq_one_letter_code
_entity_poly.pdbx_strand_id
1 'polypeptide(L)'
;MSAPPLARPEARYADWLDATYAVSTLEAGPLEQVGGRGLAEWRAERAARTAELARLLPAIDRRALGAEDQRALAVMERTLADAPLAPAAETPGDSAARCNAAGSLGLTMAELSPALYACFEALGNRLEFEGRTIVRTTALELLQELEEPARRERLFAALAPLFRSINGDGGPASPYRRLLRQAAAAAAAPRASATGSDPVGDAARTVGSTPEAVERMLVAVLEAWRAANRGPALEPWDYWHHYAAGVHALDELTPAADIGSLSARYYHDLGADLGQLGVLHDLAVRPGKAPLAYTDFVRIGRMVGGKWRPAIARVSANVEHGGLFVLNEIVHEDGHAVHMEAVRTRPAFFALGDDLFVEAFADVTSWSVADPEWQRRYLGTSVAQRQGVGALFANVMLDVAWGLFELRMLHAPESDPNAVWTDITARYLDVVPHPQLAWWALRVQLVDKPGYMINYGLGAILTAELRARLREVAG
;
A
#
# COMPACT_ATOMS: atom_id res chain seq x y z
N MET A 1 0.99 -30.40 -33.36
CA MET A 1 0.52 -30.35 -31.96
C MET A 1 -0.58 -29.30 -31.88
N SER A 2 -1.74 -29.62 -31.30
CA SER A 2 -2.79 -28.60 -31.07
C SER A 2 -2.24 -27.53 -30.13
N ALA A 3 -2.62 -26.28 -30.31
CA ALA A 3 -2.25 -25.22 -29.38
C ALA A 3 -2.83 -25.55 -27.98
N PRO A 4 -2.13 -25.18 -26.88
CA PRO A 4 -2.65 -25.38 -25.53
C PRO A 4 -4.07 -24.79 -25.40
N PRO A 5 -5.01 -25.45 -24.69
CA PRO A 5 -6.41 -25.03 -24.61
C PRO A 5 -6.60 -23.57 -24.17
N LEU A 6 -5.71 -23.04 -23.33
CA LEU A 6 -5.75 -21.66 -22.85
C LEU A 6 -4.90 -20.65 -23.64
N ALA A 7 -4.12 -21.07 -24.63
CA ALA A 7 -3.18 -20.18 -25.31
C ALA A 7 -3.86 -18.93 -25.90
N ARG A 8 -5.03 -19.12 -26.54
CA ARG A 8 -5.80 -18.00 -27.11
C ARG A 8 -6.50 -17.15 -26.03
N PRO A 9 -7.30 -17.72 -25.10
CA PRO A 9 -7.89 -16.94 -24.01
C PRO A 9 -6.86 -16.13 -23.23
N GLU A 10 -5.71 -16.72 -22.92
CA GLU A 10 -4.66 -16.07 -22.13
C GLU A 10 -3.94 -14.97 -22.91
N ALA A 11 -3.74 -15.13 -24.22
CA ALA A 11 -3.24 -14.03 -25.06
C ALA A 11 -4.21 -12.83 -25.05
N ARG A 12 -5.52 -13.08 -25.09
CA ARG A 12 -6.55 -12.02 -24.98
C ARG A 12 -6.59 -11.38 -23.61
N TYR A 13 -6.40 -12.18 -22.57
CA TYR A 13 -6.29 -11.69 -21.21
C TYR A 13 -5.06 -10.81 -21.03
N ALA A 14 -3.93 -11.18 -21.64
CA ALA A 14 -2.72 -10.36 -21.65
C ALA A 14 -2.91 -9.01 -22.36
N ASP A 15 -3.63 -9.00 -23.50
CA ASP A 15 -3.98 -7.76 -24.21
C ASP A 15 -4.91 -6.87 -23.34
N TRP A 16 -5.83 -7.49 -22.60
CA TRP A 16 -6.71 -6.81 -21.67
C TRP A 16 -5.95 -6.20 -20.46
N LEU A 17 -4.98 -6.92 -19.91
CA LEU A 17 -4.11 -6.41 -18.84
C LEU A 17 -3.30 -5.21 -19.32
N ASP A 18 -2.65 -5.31 -20.49
CA ASP A 18 -1.94 -4.17 -21.10
C ASP A 18 -2.86 -2.94 -21.23
N ALA A 19 -4.09 -3.13 -21.71
CA ALA A 19 -5.05 -2.04 -21.84
C ALA A 19 -5.52 -1.49 -20.48
N THR A 20 -5.71 -2.35 -19.49
CA THR A 20 -6.12 -1.95 -18.13
C THR A 20 -5.07 -1.09 -17.45
N TYR A 21 -3.80 -1.51 -17.50
CA TYR A 21 -2.68 -0.77 -16.92
C TYR A 21 -2.35 0.52 -17.69
N ALA A 22 -2.52 0.52 -19.02
CA ALA A 22 -2.39 1.75 -19.80
C ALA A 22 -3.47 2.78 -19.43
N VAL A 23 -4.73 2.36 -19.24
CA VAL A 23 -5.80 3.24 -18.75
C VAL A 23 -5.46 3.78 -17.35
N SER A 24 -5.10 2.91 -16.41
CA SER A 24 -4.68 3.28 -15.04
C SER A 24 -3.57 4.35 -15.06
N THR A 25 -2.54 4.11 -15.86
CA THR A 25 -1.40 5.02 -15.99
C THR A 25 -1.81 6.40 -16.51
N LEU A 26 -2.64 6.44 -17.56
CA LEU A 26 -3.07 7.68 -18.20
C LEU A 26 -4.06 8.47 -17.34
N GLU A 27 -4.96 7.80 -16.62
CA GLU A 27 -5.90 8.44 -15.69
C GLU A 27 -5.18 9.11 -14.52
N ALA A 28 -4.06 8.54 -14.09
CA ALA A 28 -3.23 9.14 -13.05
C ALA A 28 -2.46 10.40 -13.49
N GLY A 29 -2.39 10.67 -14.80
CA GLY A 29 -1.92 11.95 -15.33
C GLY A 29 -0.41 12.22 -15.48
N PRO A 30 0.56 11.31 -15.21
CA PRO A 30 1.96 11.60 -15.54
C PRO A 30 2.27 11.48 -17.04
N LEU A 31 1.38 10.85 -17.82
CA LEU A 31 1.57 10.61 -19.26
C LEU A 31 0.32 10.98 -20.07
N GLU A 32 0.54 11.50 -21.28
CA GLU A 32 -0.54 11.76 -22.23
C GLU A 32 -0.84 10.55 -23.13
N GLN A 33 0.15 9.68 -23.35
CA GLN A 33 0.05 8.51 -24.21
C GLN A 33 0.87 7.33 -23.66
N VAL A 34 0.37 6.12 -23.88
CA VAL A 34 1.11 4.86 -23.62
C VAL A 34 1.19 4.10 -24.94
N GLY A 35 2.40 3.80 -25.40
CA GLY A 35 2.60 3.10 -26.68
C GLY A 35 2.06 3.84 -27.91
N GLY A 36 2.04 5.18 -27.88
CA GLY A 36 1.54 6.03 -28.97
C GLY A 36 0.02 6.14 -29.07
N ARG A 37 -0.71 5.67 -28.06
CA ARG A 37 -2.18 5.74 -27.98
C ARG A 37 -2.61 6.55 -26.76
N GLY A 38 -3.65 7.36 -26.92
CA GLY A 38 -4.23 8.17 -25.84
C GLY A 38 -5.27 7.42 -25.00
N LEU A 39 -5.77 8.09 -23.95
CA LEU A 39 -6.69 7.52 -22.97
C LEU A 39 -7.99 7.00 -23.61
N ALA A 40 -8.59 7.76 -24.54
CA ALA A 40 -9.82 7.36 -25.21
C ALA A 40 -9.65 6.05 -26.01
N GLU A 41 -8.51 5.91 -26.69
CA GLU A 41 -8.19 4.71 -27.47
C GLU A 41 -7.97 3.49 -26.57
N TRP A 42 -7.27 3.67 -25.44
CA TRP A 42 -7.06 2.59 -24.47
C TRP A 42 -8.33 2.19 -23.73
N ARG A 43 -9.21 3.14 -23.40
CA ARG A 43 -10.54 2.84 -22.83
C ARG A 43 -11.38 2.03 -23.80
N ALA A 44 -11.39 2.40 -25.09
CA ALA A 44 -12.09 1.64 -26.13
C ALA A 44 -11.52 0.22 -26.29
N GLU A 45 -10.18 0.07 -26.29
CA GLU A 45 -9.51 -1.23 -26.30
C GLU A 45 -9.91 -2.08 -25.10
N ARG A 46 -9.77 -1.54 -23.88
CA ARG A 46 -10.10 -2.23 -22.63
C ARG A 46 -11.54 -2.72 -22.65
N ALA A 47 -12.49 -1.87 -23.02
CA ALA A 47 -13.91 -2.24 -23.11
C ALA A 47 -14.15 -3.37 -24.13
N ALA A 48 -13.54 -3.29 -25.31
CA ALA A 48 -13.64 -4.34 -26.32
C ALA A 48 -13.05 -5.68 -25.83
N ARG A 49 -11.91 -5.65 -25.14
CA ARG A 49 -11.26 -6.85 -24.58
C ARG A 49 -12.04 -7.43 -23.41
N THR A 50 -12.61 -6.61 -22.54
CA THR A 50 -13.50 -7.05 -21.46
C THR A 50 -14.70 -7.82 -22.04
N ALA A 51 -15.36 -7.27 -23.06
CA ALA A 51 -16.49 -7.93 -23.71
C ALA A 51 -16.08 -9.24 -24.42
N GLU A 52 -14.90 -9.27 -25.05
CA GLU A 52 -14.35 -10.49 -25.66
C GLU A 52 -14.12 -11.59 -24.60
N LEU A 53 -13.47 -11.26 -23.49
CA LEU A 53 -13.15 -12.21 -22.41
C LEU A 53 -14.40 -12.70 -21.68
N ALA A 54 -15.37 -11.82 -21.40
CA ALA A 54 -16.63 -12.18 -20.77
C ALA A 54 -17.41 -13.25 -21.56
N ARG A 55 -17.21 -13.31 -22.88
CA ARG A 55 -17.76 -14.37 -23.74
C ARG A 55 -16.85 -15.60 -23.83
N LEU A 56 -15.53 -15.40 -23.87
CA LEU A 56 -14.56 -16.48 -24.09
C LEU A 56 -14.37 -17.36 -22.85
N LEU A 57 -14.16 -16.78 -21.66
CA LEU A 57 -13.79 -17.53 -20.46
C LEU A 57 -14.87 -18.55 -20.04
N PRO A 58 -16.17 -18.19 -19.99
CA PRO A 58 -17.22 -19.14 -19.59
C PRO A 58 -17.43 -20.29 -20.59
N ALA A 59 -16.97 -20.15 -21.83
CA ALA A 59 -17.11 -21.17 -22.88
C ALA A 59 -16.05 -22.27 -22.81
N ILE A 60 -15.06 -22.16 -21.92
CA ILE A 60 -13.97 -23.12 -21.79
C ILE A 60 -14.43 -24.32 -20.95
N ASP A 61 -14.34 -25.53 -21.51
CA ASP A 61 -14.62 -26.76 -20.77
C ASP A 61 -13.53 -27.04 -19.74
N ARG A 62 -13.82 -26.72 -18.47
CA ARG A 62 -12.90 -26.95 -17.35
C ARG A 62 -12.50 -28.41 -17.19
N ARG A 63 -13.35 -29.37 -17.58
CA ARG A 63 -13.07 -30.81 -17.46
C ARG A 63 -11.98 -31.26 -18.43
N ALA A 64 -11.76 -30.50 -19.50
CA ALA A 64 -10.71 -30.73 -20.48
C ALA A 64 -9.37 -30.08 -20.08
N LEU A 65 -9.33 -29.29 -19.00
CA LEU A 65 -8.12 -28.60 -18.53
C LEU A 65 -7.38 -29.41 -17.46
N GLY A 66 -6.05 -29.37 -17.49
CA GLY A 66 -5.22 -29.81 -16.36
C GLY A 66 -5.32 -28.85 -15.17
N ALA A 67 -4.84 -29.28 -14.00
CA ALA A 67 -5.00 -28.52 -12.75
C ALA A 67 -4.43 -27.08 -12.81
N GLU A 68 -3.27 -26.89 -13.45
CA GLU A 68 -2.66 -25.56 -13.59
C GLU A 68 -3.50 -24.64 -14.50
N ASP A 69 -4.01 -25.16 -15.61
CA ASP A 69 -4.88 -24.40 -16.51
C ASP A 69 -6.23 -24.08 -15.85
N GLN A 70 -6.78 -24.98 -15.03
CA GLN A 70 -7.97 -24.66 -14.24
C GLN A 70 -7.70 -23.51 -13.27
N ARG A 71 -6.52 -23.49 -12.63
CA ARG A 71 -6.09 -22.38 -11.76
C ARG A 71 -5.92 -21.10 -12.56
N ALA A 72 -5.26 -21.15 -13.71
CA ALA A 72 -5.07 -20.00 -14.60
C ALA A 72 -6.42 -19.41 -15.04
N LEU A 73 -7.37 -20.25 -15.45
CA LEU A 73 -8.72 -19.82 -15.81
C LEU A 73 -9.44 -19.14 -14.64
N ALA A 74 -9.39 -19.74 -13.45
CA ALA A 74 -10.00 -19.16 -12.25
C ALA A 74 -9.40 -17.80 -11.88
N VAL A 75 -8.08 -17.62 -12.04
CA VAL A 75 -7.43 -16.32 -11.82
C VAL A 75 -7.90 -15.30 -12.85
N MET A 76 -7.91 -15.65 -14.14
CA MET A 76 -8.37 -14.73 -15.20
C MET A 76 -9.83 -14.28 -15.00
N GLU A 77 -10.72 -15.20 -14.62
CA GLU A 77 -12.13 -14.88 -14.34
C GLU A 77 -12.28 -13.96 -13.12
N ARG A 78 -11.56 -14.26 -12.03
CA ARG A 78 -11.58 -13.44 -10.82
C ARG A 78 -11.03 -12.04 -11.10
N THR A 79 -9.87 -11.93 -11.75
CA THR A 79 -9.28 -10.63 -12.08
C THR A 79 -10.13 -9.87 -13.08
N LEU A 80 -10.88 -10.53 -13.98
CA LEU A 80 -11.81 -9.82 -14.86
C LEU A 80 -13.03 -9.27 -14.10
N ALA A 81 -13.53 -10.00 -13.10
CA ALA A 81 -14.63 -9.56 -12.25
C ALA A 81 -14.19 -8.40 -11.32
N ASP A 82 -13.00 -8.54 -10.74
CA ASP A 82 -12.38 -7.59 -9.83
C ASP A 82 -11.20 -6.92 -10.52
N ALA A 83 -11.48 -6.25 -11.65
CA ALA A 83 -10.46 -5.62 -12.47
C ALA A 83 -9.60 -4.67 -11.62
N PRO A 84 -8.25 -4.70 -11.75
CA PRO A 84 -7.39 -3.75 -11.07
C PRO A 84 -7.87 -2.34 -11.37
N LEU A 85 -8.28 -1.64 -10.32
CA LEU A 85 -8.53 -0.21 -10.38
C LEU A 85 -7.21 0.45 -9.97
N ALA A 86 -6.80 1.46 -10.74
CA ALA A 86 -5.77 2.37 -10.25
C ALA A 86 -6.21 2.89 -8.86
N PRO A 87 -5.30 3.09 -7.90
CA PRO A 87 -5.57 4.02 -6.82
C PRO A 87 -6.04 5.31 -7.48
N ALA A 88 -7.32 5.64 -7.30
CA ALA A 88 -7.97 6.57 -8.21
C ALA A 88 -7.27 7.92 -8.08
N ALA A 89 -6.59 8.35 -9.14
CA ALA A 89 -6.31 9.76 -9.31
C ALA A 89 -7.65 10.39 -9.63
N GLU A 90 -8.12 11.25 -8.75
CA GLU A 90 -9.42 11.86 -8.96
C GLU A 90 -9.28 13.03 -9.92
N THR A 91 -10.36 13.30 -10.65
CA THR A 91 -10.39 14.51 -11.47
C THR A 91 -10.23 15.70 -10.53
N PRO A 92 -9.26 16.60 -10.76
CA PRO A 92 -9.03 17.74 -9.88
C PRO A 92 -10.33 18.51 -9.64
N GLY A 93 -10.79 18.54 -8.37
CA GLY A 93 -12.01 19.22 -7.95
C GLY A 93 -13.19 18.31 -7.58
N ASP A 94 -13.18 17.04 -7.96
CA ASP A 94 -14.27 16.10 -7.64
C ASP A 94 -14.17 15.52 -6.21
N SER A 95 -12.95 15.46 -5.66
CA SER A 95 -12.65 14.77 -4.40
C SER A 95 -13.37 15.36 -3.19
N ALA A 96 -13.55 16.69 -3.17
CA ALA A 96 -14.30 17.35 -2.12
C ALA A 96 -15.78 16.93 -2.12
N ALA A 97 -16.40 16.85 -3.30
CA ALA A 97 -17.80 16.45 -3.43
C ALA A 97 -17.98 14.97 -3.03
N ARG A 98 -17.07 14.09 -3.46
CA ARG A 98 -17.07 12.67 -3.08
C ARG A 98 -16.83 12.46 -1.59
N CYS A 99 -15.87 13.17 -1.00
CA CYS A 99 -15.63 13.11 0.44
C CYS A 99 -16.87 13.52 1.23
N ASN A 100 -17.55 14.61 0.82
CA ASN A 100 -18.80 15.02 1.45
C ASN A 100 -19.89 13.95 1.33
N ALA A 101 -19.94 13.23 0.20
CA ALA A 101 -20.89 12.15 -0.02
C ALA A 101 -20.67 10.96 0.94
N ALA A 102 -19.47 10.76 1.48
CA ALA A 102 -19.15 9.66 2.41
C ALA A 102 -20.04 9.64 3.66
N GLY A 103 -20.58 10.81 4.08
CA GLY A 103 -21.54 10.91 5.18
C GLY A 103 -22.94 10.39 4.85
N SER A 104 -23.26 10.18 3.57
CA SER A 104 -24.59 9.74 3.13
C SER A 104 -24.87 8.32 3.61
N LEU A 105 -26.03 8.16 4.26
CA LEU A 105 -26.54 6.84 4.63
C LEU A 105 -26.96 6.07 3.38
N GLY A 106 -26.75 4.75 3.39
CA GLY A 106 -27.20 3.86 2.31
C GLY A 106 -26.21 3.63 1.16
N LEU A 107 -25.03 4.25 1.16
CA LEU A 107 -23.98 3.93 0.20
C LEU A 107 -23.55 2.46 0.30
N THR A 108 -23.44 1.81 -0.86
CA THR A 108 -22.83 0.48 -0.98
C THR A 108 -21.32 0.56 -0.73
N MET A 109 -20.67 -0.58 -0.47
CA MET A 109 -19.22 -0.65 -0.28
C MET A 109 -18.46 -0.06 -1.48
N ALA A 110 -18.91 -0.36 -2.70
CA ALA A 110 -18.32 0.12 -3.95
C ALA A 110 -18.45 1.65 -4.14
N GLU A 111 -19.37 2.30 -3.42
CA GLU A 111 -19.52 3.77 -3.44
C GLU A 111 -18.85 4.42 -2.22
N LEU A 112 -18.97 3.79 -1.05
CA LEU A 112 -18.47 4.30 0.22
C LEU A 112 -16.95 4.27 0.30
N SER A 113 -16.31 3.20 -0.17
CA SER A 113 -14.86 3.04 -0.16
C SER A 113 -14.17 4.15 -0.99
N PRO A 114 -14.54 4.39 -2.27
CA PRO A 114 -14.02 5.54 -3.03
C PRO A 114 -14.36 6.90 -2.41
N ALA A 115 -15.55 7.07 -1.81
CA ALA A 115 -15.91 8.33 -1.16
C ALA A 115 -15.03 8.64 0.06
N LEU A 116 -14.68 7.62 0.85
CA LEU A 116 -13.75 7.76 1.97
C LEU A 116 -12.31 7.96 1.50
N TYR A 117 -11.89 7.26 0.44
CA TYR A 117 -10.60 7.47 -0.20
C TYR A 117 -10.44 8.93 -0.67
N ALA A 118 -11.48 9.49 -1.29
CA ALA A 118 -11.49 10.89 -1.75
C ALA A 118 -11.25 11.90 -0.62
N CYS A 119 -11.59 11.57 0.63
CA CYS A 119 -11.28 12.42 1.78
C CYS A 119 -9.78 12.55 2.05
N PHE A 120 -8.98 11.53 1.73
CA PHE A 120 -7.53 11.62 1.87
C PHE A 120 -6.91 12.60 0.88
N GLU A 121 -7.46 12.73 -0.33
CA GLU A 121 -7.03 13.80 -1.23
C GLU A 121 -7.60 15.16 -0.81
N ALA A 122 -8.92 15.22 -0.57
CA ALA A 122 -9.60 16.49 -0.31
C ALA A 122 -9.13 17.18 0.98
N LEU A 123 -8.79 16.40 2.01
CA LEU A 123 -8.42 16.88 3.34
C LEU A 123 -6.97 16.51 3.69
N GLY A 124 -6.56 15.26 3.45
CA GLY A 124 -5.22 14.78 3.78
C GLY A 124 -4.12 15.38 2.91
N ASN A 125 -4.39 15.71 1.65
CA ASN A 125 -3.42 16.37 0.77
C ASN A 125 -3.54 17.90 0.75
N ARG A 126 -4.31 18.47 1.69
CA ARG A 126 -4.57 19.91 1.77
C ARG A 126 -4.55 20.40 3.22
N LEU A 127 -3.54 19.98 3.98
CA LEU A 127 -3.41 20.32 5.39
C LEU A 127 -2.85 21.72 5.55
N GLU A 128 -3.56 22.58 6.27
CA GLU A 128 -3.08 23.92 6.58
C GLU A 128 -2.17 23.89 7.81
N PHE A 129 -0.89 24.21 7.62
CA PHE A 129 0.10 24.26 8.69
C PHE A 129 1.09 25.41 8.48
N GLU A 130 1.19 26.29 9.48
CA GLU A 130 2.14 27.43 9.51
C GLU A 130 2.11 28.31 8.24
N GLY A 131 0.90 28.55 7.71
CA GLY A 131 0.68 29.41 6.55
C GLY A 131 0.95 28.74 5.20
N ARG A 132 1.10 27.41 5.18
CA ARG A 132 1.26 26.61 3.96
C ARG A 132 0.25 25.47 3.93
N THR A 133 -0.12 25.08 2.72
CA THR A 133 -0.83 23.82 2.46
C THR A 133 0.21 22.73 2.22
N ILE A 134 0.17 21.65 2.99
CA ILE A 134 1.06 20.50 2.84
C ILE A 134 0.26 19.20 2.65
N VAL A 135 0.91 18.18 2.10
CA VAL A 135 0.33 16.84 1.97
C VAL A 135 0.54 16.00 3.24
N ARG A 136 -0.26 14.95 3.41
CA ARG A 136 -0.21 14.06 4.59
C ARG A 136 1.17 13.43 4.78
N THR A 137 1.83 13.00 3.71
CA THR A 137 3.18 12.41 3.78
C THR A 137 4.18 13.42 4.35
N THR A 138 4.15 14.68 3.89
CA THR A 138 4.91 15.78 4.48
C THR A 138 4.57 16.01 5.95
N ALA A 139 3.29 15.92 6.34
CA ALA A 139 2.91 16.06 7.75
C ALA A 139 3.50 14.94 8.63
N LEU A 140 3.53 13.69 8.14
CA LEU A 140 4.16 12.57 8.87
C LEU A 140 5.67 12.74 9.00
N GLU A 141 6.32 13.27 7.97
CA GLU A 141 7.74 13.61 8.01
C GLU A 141 8.03 14.73 9.01
N LEU A 142 7.26 15.82 8.97
CA LEU A 142 7.43 16.93 9.91
C LEU A 142 7.14 16.53 11.37
N LEU A 143 6.30 15.52 11.62
CA LEU A 143 6.11 14.98 12.97
C LEU A 143 7.36 14.28 13.53
N GLN A 144 8.29 13.86 12.67
CA GLN A 144 9.61 13.38 13.07
C GLN A 144 10.52 14.56 13.38
N GLU A 145 10.63 15.52 12.45
CA GLU A 145 11.65 16.57 12.49
C GLU A 145 11.36 17.73 13.47
N LEU A 146 10.09 18.08 13.68
CA LEU A 146 9.73 19.27 14.45
C LEU A 146 10.16 19.12 15.92
N GLU A 147 11.07 19.97 16.38
CA GLU A 147 11.62 19.93 17.74
C GLU A 147 10.60 20.34 18.82
N GLU A 148 9.75 21.33 18.56
CA GLU A 148 8.82 21.86 19.57
C GLU A 148 7.55 20.98 19.70
N PRO A 149 7.27 20.39 20.89
CA PRO A 149 6.08 19.56 21.10
C PRO A 149 4.77 20.25 20.73
N ALA A 150 4.65 21.55 21.06
CA ALA A 150 3.46 22.33 20.74
C ALA A 150 3.25 22.53 19.23
N ARG A 151 4.31 22.46 18.41
CA ARG A 151 4.20 22.50 16.94
C ARG A 151 3.76 21.15 16.40
N ARG A 152 4.32 20.05 16.92
CA ARG A 152 3.88 18.68 16.60
C ARG A 152 2.40 18.48 16.92
N GLU A 153 1.95 18.90 18.10
CA GLU A 153 0.53 18.84 18.48
C GLU A 153 -0.35 19.62 17.49
N ARG A 154 0.03 20.84 17.10
CA ARG A 154 -0.72 21.64 16.13
C ARG A 154 -0.76 21.00 14.75
N LEU A 155 0.36 20.44 14.29
CA LEU A 155 0.42 19.71 13.02
C LEU A 155 -0.49 18.49 13.04
N PHE A 156 -0.45 17.72 14.13
CA PHE A 156 -1.30 16.56 14.32
C PHE A 156 -2.79 16.95 14.38
N ALA A 157 -3.12 18.05 15.06
CA ALA A 157 -4.47 18.59 15.11
C ALA A 157 -4.98 19.06 13.73
N ALA A 158 -4.10 19.47 12.81
CA ALA A 158 -4.47 19.83 11.44
C ALA A 158 -5.04 18.65 10.66
N LEU A 159 -4.74 17.40 11.05
CA LEU A 159 -5.32 16.17 10.46
C LEU A 159 -6.73 15.85 10.99
N ALA A 160 -7.20 16.52 12.04
CA ALA A 160 -8.50 16.24 12.64
C ALA A 160 -9.70 16.31 11.68
N PRO A 161 -9.76 17.20 10.67
CA PRO A 161 -10.81 17.16 9.65
C PRO A 161 -10.85 15.83 8.88
N LEU A 162 -9.69 15.30 8.49
CA LEU A 162 -9.59 13.98 7.86
C LEU A 162 -10.14 12.91 8.81
N PHE A 163 -9.66 12.87 10.05
CA PHE A 163 -10.10 11.88 11.04
C PHE A 163 -11.62 11.88 11.24
N ARG A 164 -12.24 13.07 11.31
CA ARG A 164 -13.70 13.22 11.42
C ARG A 164 -14.44 12.78 10.17
N SER A 165 -13.91 13.02 8.98
CA SER A 165 -14.58 12.57 7.73
C SER A 165 -14.64 11.04 7.63
N ILE A 166 -13.62 10.35 8.14
CA ILE A 166 -13.56 8.88 8.13
C ILE A 166 -14.40 8.27 9.25
N ASN A 167 -14.23 8.75 10.48
CA ASN A 167 -14.90 8.15 11.65
C ASN A 167 -16.31 8.73 11.92
N GLY A 168 -16.63 9.91 11.41
CA GLY A 168 -17.83 10.64 11.79
C GLY A 168 -17.81 11.04 13.27
N ASP A 169 -18.92 10.80 13.96
CA ASP A 169 -19.09 11.01 15.40
C ASP A 169 -18.61 9.81 16.26
N GLY A 170 -18.03 8.78 15.64
CA GLY A 170 -17.66 7.51 16.30
C GLY A 170 -18.85 6.59 16.61
N GLY A 171 -20.07 7.03 16.32
CA GLY A 171 -21.29 6.28 16.58
C GLY A 171 -21.53 5.14 15.57
N PRO A 172 -22.64 4.40 15.72
CA PRO A 172 -23.00 3.31 14.81
C PRO A 172 -23.16 3.73 13.34
N ALA A 173 -23.41 5.02 13.08
CA ALA A 173 -23.52 5.58 11.74
C ALA A 173 -22.16 5.99 11.11
N SER A 174 -21.05 5.85 11.85
CA SER A 174 -19.68 6.09 11.38
C SER A 174 -19.47 5.52 9.97
N PRO A 175 -18.97 6.33 9.00
CA PRO A 175 -18.68 5.86 7.66
C PRO A 175 -17.75 4.63 7.66
N TYR A 176 -16.69 4.65 8.46
CA TYR A 176 -15.77 3.52 8.58
C TYR A 176 -16.46 2.25 9.11
N ARG A 177 -17.28 2.34 10.17
CA ARG A 177 -18.00 1.17 10.69
C ARG A 177 -19.00 0.61 9.67
N ARG A 178 -19.65 1.47 8.89
CA ARG A 178 -20.52 1.05 7.78
C ARG A 178 -19.73 0.29 6.71
N LEU A 179 -18.53 0.76 6.38
CA LEU A 179 -17.63 0.09 5.44
C LEU A 179 -17.27 -1.31 5.98
N LEU A 180 -16.82 -1.39 7.22
CA LEU A 180 -16.41 -2.66 7.84
C LEU A 180 -17.55 -3.68 7.98
N ARG A 181 -18.76 -3.23 8.31
CA ARG A 181 -19.94 -4.12 8.30
C ARG A 181 -20.16 -4.76 6.93
N GLN A 182 -20.05 -3.97 5.87
CA GLN A 182 -20.23 -4.46 4.51
C GLN A 182 -19.08 -5.40 4.10
N ALA A 183 -17.84 -5.06 4.45
CA ALA A 183 -16.67 -5.91 4.22
C ALA A 183 -16.77 -7.24 4.97
N ALA A 184 -17.08 -7.23 6.26
CA ALA A 184 -17.26 -8.44 7.07
C ALA A 184 -18.42 -9.31 6.55
N ALA A 185 -19.54 -8.70 6.14
CA ALA A 185 -20.65 -9.42 5.53
C ALA A 185 -20.27 -10.04 4.17
N ALA A 186 -19.47 -9.36 3.36
CA ALA A 186 -18.96 -9.88 2.08
C ALA A 186 -18.03 -11.07 2.29
N ALA A 187 -17.10 -10.99 3.25
CA ALA A 187 -16.17 -12.07 3.59
C ALA A 187 -16.90 -13.32 4.14
N ALA A 188 -18.00 -13.13 4.88
CA ALA A 188 -18.79 -14.25 5.43
C ALA A 188 -19.72 -14.94 4.39
N ALA A 189 -19.88 -14.37 3.19
CA ALA A 189 -20.81 -14.91 2.20
C ALA A 189 -20.35 -16.27 1.65
N PRO A 190 -21.23 -17.28 1.45
CA PRO A 190 -20.87 -18.61 0.93
C PRO A 190 -20.23 -18.63 -0.47
N ARG A 191 -20.29 -17.49 -1.18
CA ARG A 191 -19.67 -17.27 -2.49
C ARG A 191 -18.46 -16.33 -2.42
N ALA A 192 -17.89 -16.07 -1.24
CA ALA A 192 -16.67 -15.29 -1.10
C ALA A 192 -15.56 -15.84 -2.02
N SER A 193 -15.53 -17.16 -2.27
CA SER A 193 -14.61 -17.78 -3.24
C SER A 193 -14.82 -17.42 -4.72
N ALA A 194 -15.87 -16.67 -5.09
CA ALA A 194 -16.12 -16.24 -6.47
C ALA A 194 -15.98 -14.72 -6.67
N THR A 195 -16.25 -13.88 -5.65
CA THR A 195 -16.20 -12.40 -5.74
C THR A 195 -15.98 -11.69 -4.38
N GLY A 196 -15.63 -12.37 -3.29
CA GLY A 196 -15.48 -11.75 -1.96
C GLY A 196 -14.08 -11.96 -1.41
N SER A 197 -13.27 -10.90 -1.37
CA SER A 197 -11.95 -10.97 -0.75
C SER A 197 -12.09 -11.13 0.77
N ASP A 198 -11.29 -12.02 1.34
CA ASP A 198 -11.04 -12.12 2.78
C ASP A 198 -9.54 -11.87 2.97
N PRO A 199 -9.08 -10.60 2.93
CA PRO A 199 -7.64 -10.30 2.90
C PRO A 199 -6.91 -10.85 4.13
N VAL A 200 -7.55 -10.83 5.30
CA VAL A 200 -6.98 -11.38 6.54
C VAL A 200 -6.83 -12.89 6.45
N GLY A 201 -7.85 -13.60 5.97
CA GLY A 201 -7.76 -15.04 5.77
C GLY A 201 -6.82 -15.43 4.64
N ASP A 202 -6.71 -14.64 3.57
CA ASP A 202 -5.75 -14.83 2.49
C ASP A 202 -4.32 -14.72 3.01
N ALA A 203 -3.98 -13.62 3.69
CA ALA A 203 -2.66 -13.42 4.28
C ALA A 203 -2.32 -14.52 5.32
N ALA A 204 -3.30 -14.94 6.14
CA ALA A 204 -3.10 -16.04 7.07
C ALA A 204 -2.80 -17.37 6.34
N ARG A 205 -3.54 -17.67 5.26
CA ARG A 205 -3.32 -18.90 4.46
C ARG A 205 -1.94 -18.93 3.81
N THR A 206 -1.44 -17.79 3.37
CA THR A 206 -0.12 -17.68 2.75
C THR A 206 0.99 -18.21 3.65
N VAL A 207 0.96 -17.83 4.92
CA VAL A 207 1.94 -18.28 5.91
C VAL A 207 1.54 -19.62 6.55
N GLY A 208 0.55 -20.33 6.00
CA GLY A 208 0.08 -21.62 6.51
C GLY A 208 -0.58 -21.53 7.89
N SER A 209 -1.27 -20.42 8.18
CA SER A 209 -1.84 -20.08 9.48
C SER A 209 -3.34 -19.79 9.43
N THR A 210 -3.91 -19.42 10.58
CA THR A 210 -5.31 -19.01 10.77
C THR A 210 -5.37 -17.56 11.24
N PRO A 211 -6.45 -16.79 10.96
CA PRO A 211 -6.59 -15.43 11.46
C PRO A 211 -6.34 -15.26 12.97
N GLU A 212 -6.80 -16.20 13.80
CA GLU A 212 -6.61 -16.17 15.26
C GLU A 212 -5.14 -16.37 15.65
N ALA A 213 -4.41 -17.18 14.89
CA ALA A 213 -2.98 -17.39 15.10
C ALA A 213 -2.18 -16.17 14.65
N VAL A 214 -2.55 -15.54 13.53
CA VAL A 214 -1.98 -14.27 13.09
C VAL A 214 -2.22 -13.19 14.14
N GLU A 215 -3.42 -13.05 14.70
CA GLU A 215 -3.66 -12.10 15.79
C GLU A 215 -2.70 -12.31 16.97
N ARG A 216 -2.52 -13.57 17.41
CA ARG A 216 -1.56 -13.90 18.48
C ARG A 216 -0.12 -13.54 18.12
N MET A 217 0.27 -13.71 16.86
CA MET A 217 1.60 -13.33 16.38
C MET A 217 1.79 -11.80 16.43
N LEU A 218 0.83 -11.01 15.95
CA LEU A 218 0.89 -9.54 16.01
C LEU A 218 0.96 -9.04 17.45
N VAL A 219 0.17 -9.63 18.35
CA VAL A 219 0.23 -9.32 19.80
C VAL A 219 1.61 -9.66 20.37
N ALA A 220 2.17 -10.83 20.05
CA ALA A 220 3.48 -11.22 20.56
C ALA A 220 4.61 -10.28 20.08
N VAL A 221 4.55 -9.81 18.82
CA VAL A 221 5.48 -8.82 18.28
C VAL A 221 5.37 -7.49 19.05
N LEU A 222 4.15 -7.02 19.27
CA LEU A 222 3.88 -5.78 20.02
C LEU A 222 4.30 -5.88 21.50
N GLU A 223 4.09 -7.03 22.15
CA GLU A 223 4.57 -7.28 23.51
C GLU A 223 6.10 -7.31 23.59
N ALA A 224 6.76 -7.92 22.61
CA ALA A 224 8.22 -7.93 22.53
C ALA A 224 8.79 -6.52 22.32
N TRP A 225 8.16 -5.71 21.45
CA TRP A 225 8.51 -4.31 21.27
C TRP A 225 8.43 -3.52 22.57
N ARG A 226 7.29 -3.63 23.28
CA ARG A 226 7.11 -2.96 24.57
C ARG A 226 8.13 -3.39 25.59
N ALA A 227 8.43 -4.68 25.67
CA ALA A 227 9.43 -5.20 26.61
C ALA A 227 10.83 -4.63 26.33
N ALA A 228 11.18 -4.43 25.06
CA ALA A 228 12.46 -3.89 24.63
C ALA A 228 12.56 -2.35 24.74
N ASN A 229 11.45 -1.63 24.69
CA ASN A 229 11.40 -0.16 24.61
C ASN A 229 10.61 0.51 25.73
N ARG A 230 10.56 -0.09 26.92
CA ARG A 230 9.87 0.51 28.08
C ARG A 230 10.34 1.95 28.33
N GLY A 231 9.39 2.87 28.39
CA GLY A 231 9.65 4.28 28.59
C GLY A 231 8.46 5.01 29.23
N PRO A 232 8.57 6.33 29.42
CA PRO A 232 7.41 7.15 29.75
C PRO A 232 6.39 7.08 28.60
N ALA A 233 5.12 7.30 28.94
CA ALA A 233 4.09 7.37 27.91
C ALA A 233 4.35 8.58 26.98
N LEU A 234 4.16 8.37 25.67
CA LEU A 234 4.35 9.39 24.64
C LEU A 234 3.01 9.90 24.13
N GLU A 235 2.91 11.20 23.87
CA GLU A 235 1.75 11.71 23.13
C GLU A 235 1.74 11.15 21.69
N PRO A 236 0.57 10.98 21.04
CA PRO A 236 0.52 10.48 19.66
C PRO A 236 1.41 11.27 18.70
N TRP A 237 1.44 12.60 18.84
CA TRP A 237 2.26 13.50 18.01
C TRP A 237 3.74 13.53 18.40
N ASP A 238 4.12 12.92 19.52
CA ASP A 238 5.52 12.81 19.95
C ASP A 238 6.13 11.44 19.63
N TYR A 239 5.30 10.44 19.29
CA TYR A 239 5.75 9.08 19.00
C TYR A 239 6.81 9.05 17.88
N TRP A 240 6.50 9.67 16.73
CA TRP A 240 7.42 9.72 15.58
C TRP A 240 8.72 10.43 15.92
N HIS A 241 8.64 11.64 16.50
CA HIS A 241 9.81 12.40 16.93
C HIS A 241 10.70 11.64 17.91
N HIS A 242 10.12 10.96 18.90
CA HIS A 242 10.89 10.22 19.90
C HIS A 242 11.78 9.15 19.27
N TYR A 243 11.24 8.36 18.34
CA TYR A 243 11.99 7.28 17.70
C TYR A 243 12.87 7.76 16.54
N ALA A 244 12.49 8.87 15.89
CA ALA A 244 13.29 9.49 14.82
C ALA A 244 14.44 10.37 15.35
N ALA A 245 14.45 10.77 16.63
CA ALA A 245 15.47 11.64 17.20
C ALA A 245 16.92 11.17 16.97
N GLY A 246 17.12 9.85 16.87
CA GLY A 246 18.42 9.27 16.59
C GLY A 246 18.87 9.36 15.13
N VAL A 247 17.97 9.68 14.20
CA VAL A 247 18.20 9.77 12.74
C VAL A 247 18.06 11.16 12.15
N HIS A 248 17.62 12.18 12.91
CA HIS A 248 17.46 13.56 12.40
C HIS A 248 18.71 14.13 11.70
N ALA A 249 19.90 13.75 12.18
CA ALA A 249 21.16 14.18 11.57
C ALA A 249 21.36 13.64 10.13
N LEU A 250 20.58 12.65 9.71
CA LEU A 250 20.59 12.10 8.36
C LEU A 250 19.60 12.81 7.43
N ASP A 251 18.57 13.47 7.96
CA ASP A 251 17.51 14.05 7.13
C ASP A 251 18.04 15.19 6.25
N GLU A 252 18.99 16.00 6.77
CA GLU A 252 19.72 17.01 6.00
C GLU A 252 20.50 16.44 4.80
N LEU A 253 20.85 15.15 4.83
CA LEU A 253 21.57 14.43 3.78
C LEU A 253 20.63 13.76 2.77
N THR A 254 19.33 13.90 2.97
CA THR A 254 18.28 13.32 2.13
C THR A 254 17.30 14.39 1.65
N PRO A 255 17.78 15.48 1.00
CA PRO A 255 16.87 16.51 0.51
C PRO A 255 15.93 15.92 -0.56
N ALA A 256 14.72 16.48 -0.65
CA ALA A 256 13.67 16.00 -1.58
C ALA A 256 14.16 15.80 -3.03
N ALA A 257 15.06 16.67 -3.50
CA ALA A 257 15.63 16.62 -4.85
C ALA A 257 16.51 15.38 -5.10
N ASP A 258 17.08 14.79 -4.05
CA ASP A 258 18.03 13.68 -4.16
C ASP A 258 17.40 12.32 -3.88
N ILE A 259 16.19 12.26 -3.31
CA ILE A 259 15.50 11.00 -2.95
C ILE A 259 15.49 10.00 -4.11
N GLY A 260 15.06 10.43 -5.29
CA GLY A 260 15.01 9.55 -6.47
C GLY A 260 16.39 9.07 -6.93
N SER A 261 17.42 9.93 -6.86
CA SER A 261 18.77 9.57 -7.30
C SER A 261 19.48 8.65 -6.29
N LEU A 262 19.22 8.81 -5.00
CA LEU A 262 19.69 7.93 -3.94
C LEU A 262 19.11 6.53 -4.07
N SER A 263 17.79 6.42 -4.26
CA SER A 263 17.13 5.12 -4.50
C SER A 263 17.66 4.44 -5.76
N ALA A 264 17.74 5.17 -6.88
CA ALA A 264 18.26 4.64 -8.14
C ALA A 264 19.71 4.15 -8.02
N ARG A 265 20.57 4.88 -7.29
CA ARG A 265 21.95 4.46 -7.03
C ARG A 265 21.99 3.16 -6.20
N TYR A 266 21.14 3.05 -5.18
CA TYR A 266 21.07 1.85 -4.35
C TYR A 266 20.66 0.61 -5.18
N TYR A 267 19.61 0.71 -5.99
CA TYR A 267 19.19 -0.39 -6.86
C TYR A 267 20.21 -0.73 -7.94
N HIS A 268 20.88 0.27 -8.52
CA HIS A 268 21.97 0.03 -9.47
C HIS A 268 23.09 -0.81 -8.83
N ASP A 269 23.47 -0.51 -7.59
CA ASP A 269 24.47 -1.29 -6.85
C ASP A 269 23.99 -2.72 -6.53
N LEU A 270 22.68 -2.95 -6.41
CA LEU A 270 22.07 -4.28 -6.30
C LEU A 270 21.99 -5.02 -7.65
N GLY A 271 22.37 -4.37 -8.76
CA GLY A 271 22.33 -4.93 -10.11
C GLY A 271 21.02 -4.67 -10.87
N ALA A 272 20.17 -3.77 -10.36
CA ALA A 272 18.93 -3.35 -11.00
C ALA A 272 19.02 -1.87 -11.42
N ASP A 273 19.33 -1.62 -12.70
CA ASP A 273 19.30 -0.27 -13.26
C ASP A 273 17.84 0.11 -13.60
N LEU A 274 17.21 0.90 -12.74
CA LEU A 274 15.81 1.34 -12.89
C LEU A 274 15.56 2.04 -14.24
N GLY A 275 16.54 2.77 -14.77
CA GLY A 275 16.43 3.45 -16.07
C GLY A 275 16.48 2.48 -17.24
N GLN A 276 17.32 1.44 -17.19
CA GLN A 276 17.35 0.38 -18.20
C GLN A 276 16.12 -0.53 -18.16
N LEU A 277 15.60 -0.76 -16.96
CA LEU A 277 14.33 -1.43 -16.69
C LEU A 277 13.15 -0.63 -17.28
N GLY A 278 13.28 0.70 -17.28
CA GLY A 278 12.29 1.61 -17.84
C GLY A 278 11.22 2.01 -16.82
N VAL A 279 11.53 1.85 -15.52
CA VAL A 279 10.68 2.27 -14.41
C VAL A 279 10.37 3.76 -14.54
N LEU A 280 9.09 4.10 -14.41
CA LEU A 280 8.61 5.47 -14.49
C LEU A 280 8.36 6.03 -13.09
N HIS A 281 8.94 7.18 -12.77
CA HIS A 281 8.73 7.86 -11.50
C HIS A 281 7.80 9.05 -11.63
N ASP A 282 6.76 9.08 -10.81
CA ASP A 282 5.87 10.21 -10.62
C ASP A 282 5.92 10.63 -9.14
N LEU A 283 6.88 11.48 -8.78
CA LEU A 283 7.16 11.83 -7.37
C LEU A 283 6.64 13.22 -6.96
N ALA A 284 6.44 14.13 -7.91
CA ALA A 284 6.02 15.50 -7.60
C ALA A 284 4.56 15.55 -7.12
N VAL A 285 4.29 16.41 -6.14
CA VAL A 285 2.93 16.69 -5.66
C VAL A 285 2.15 17.49 -6.71
N ARG A 286 0.87 17.13 -6.93
CA ARG A 286 -0.08 17.91 -7.73
C ARG A 286 -1.53 17.63 -7.32
N PRO A 287 -2.47 18.55 -7.59
CA PRO A 287 -3.90 18.30 -7.40
C PRO A 287 -4.38 17.07 -8.20
N GLY A 288 -5.33 16.29 -7.66
CA GLY A 288 -5.85 15.09 -8.31
C GLY A 288 -4.95 13.85 -8.19
N LYS A 289 -3.72 13.99 -7.65
CA LYS A 289 -2.82 12.85 -7.46
C LYS A 289 -3.26 12.00 -6.27
N ALA A 290 -3.09 10.69 -6.42
CA ALA A 290 -3.36 9.72 -5.36
C ALA A 290 -2.65 10.12 -4.04
N PRO A 291 -3.30 9.98 -2.88
CA PRO A 291 -2.77 10.42 -1.58
C PRO A 291 -1.79 9.45 -0.91
N LEU A 292 -1.29 8.44 -1.63
CA LEU A 292 -0.33 7.45 -1.13
C LEU A 292 0.80 7.20 -2.12
N ALA A 293 1.92 6.68 -1.61
CA ALA A 293 2.89 5.99 -2.44
C ALA A 293 2.33 4.64 -2.89
N TYR A 294 2.61 4.27 -4.15
CA TYR A 294 2.30 2.96 -4.70
C TYR A 294 3.10 2.70 -5.97
N THR A 295 3.18 1.42 -6.33
CA THR A 295 3.76 0.95 -7.60
C THR A 295 2.72 0.15 -8.38
N ASP A 296 2.59 0.45 -9.67
CA ASP A 296 1.67 -0.26 -10.57
C ASP A 296 2.32 -0.53 -11.93
N PHE A 297 1.77 -1.45 -12.71
CA PHE A 297 2.23 -1.68 -14.07
C PHE A 297 1.76 -0.55 -14.99
N VAL A 298 2.61 -0.21 -15.96
CA VAL A 298 2.21 0.49 -17.19
C VAL A 298 1.86 -0.53 -18.27
N ARG A 299 2.59 -1.64 -18.30
CA ARG A 299 2.32 -2.81 -19.13
C ARG A 299 2.89 -4.07 -18.48
N ILE A 300 2.34 -5.22 -18.84
CA ILE A 300 2.81 -6.50 -18.33
C ILE A 300 3.96 -7.08 -19.15
N GLY A 301 4.80 -7.86 -18.48
CA GLY A 301 5.81 -8.71 -19.10
C GLY A 301 5.17 -9.95 -19.71
N ARG A 302 5.46 -10.25 -20.99
CA ARG A 302 4.90 -11.42 -21.69
C ARG A 302 5.68 -11.81 -22.93
N MET A 303 5.47 -13.03 -23.40
CA MET A 303 5.95 -13.47 -24.71
C MET A 303 5.15 -12.82 -25.84
N VAL A 304 5.84 -12.15 -26.77
CA VAL A 304 5.28 -11.56 -28.01
C VAL A 304 6.14 -12.02 -29.18
N GLY A 305 5.55 -12.69 -30.17
CA GLY A 305 6.28 -13.16 -31.36
C GLY A 305 7.47 -14.08 -31.03
N GLY A 306 7.36 -14.89 -29.97
CA GLY A 306 8.44 -15.78 -29.53
C GLY A 306 9.58 -15.10 -28.76
N LYS A 307 9.47 -13.81 -28.44
CA LYS A 307 10.45 -13.07 -27.62
C LYS A 307 9.80 -12.54 -26.35
N TRP A 308 10.55 -12.53 -25.25
CA TRP A 308 10.09 -11.90 -24.01
C TRP A 308 10.07 -10.39 -24.19
N ARG A 309 8.91 -9.77 -23.97
CA ARG A 309 8.76 -8.33 -23.82
C ARG A 309 8.71 -8.03 -22.32
N PRO A 310 9.64 -7.22 -21.77
CA PRO A 310 9.65 -6.91 -20.35
C PRO A 310 8.43 -6.09 -19.93
N ALA A 311 8.08 -6.18 -18.66
CA ALA A 311 7.11 -5.30 -18.03
C ALA A 311 7.65 -3.86 -18.01
N ILE A 312 6.79 -2.90 -17.69
CA ILE A 312 7.23 -1.56 -17.28
C ILE A 312 6.41 -1.24 -16.03
N ALA A 313 7.10 -0.91 -14.94
CA ALA A 313 6.47 -0.44 -13.72
C ALA A 313 6.45 1.09 -13.64
N ARG A 314 5.56 1.61 -12.81
CA ARG A 314 5.50 3.03 -12.43
C ARG A 314 5.39 3.14 -10.92
N VAL A 315 6.30 3.93 -10.34
CA VAL A 315 6.28 4.37 -8.95
C VAL A 315 5.60 5.75 -8.89
N SER A 316 4.59 5.88 -8.03
CA SER A 316 3.92 7.14 -7.74
C SER A 316 4.03 7.44 -6.25
N ALA A 317 4.48 8.64 -5.89
CA ALA A 317 4.55 9.10 -4.50
C ALA A 317 4.38 10.63 -4.42
N ASN A 318 4.23 11.18 -3.21
CA ASN A 318 4.10 12.62 -2.96
C ASN A 318 5.33 13.14 -2.21
N VAL A 319 6.43 13.37 -2.94
CA VAL A 319 7.71 13.87 -2.42
C VAL A 319 7.72 15.40 -2.51
N GLU A 320 7.28 16.04 -1.44
CA GLU A 320 7.38 17.50 -1.24
C GLU A 320 8.51 17.87 -0.29
N HIS A 321 8.79 17.01 0.69
CA HIS A 321 9.85 17.16 1.68
C HIS A 321 10.83 15.99 1.62
N GLY A 322 12.05 16.21 2.08
CA GLY A 322 13.10 15.18 2.14
C GLY A 322 12.94 14.28 3.36
N GLY A 323 14.02 13.64 3.78
CA GLY A 323 14.08 12.86 5.02
C GLY A 323 14.22 11.37 4.80
N LEU A 324 14.75 10.69 5.82
CA LEU A 324 15.04 9.26 5.75
C LEU A 324 13.77 8.41 5.62
N PHE A 325 12.65 8.86 6.19
CA PHE A 325 11.37 8.16 6.08
C PHE A 325 10.80 8.23 4.65
N VAL A 326 10.85 9.40 4.01
CA VAL A 326 10.47 9.54 2.59
C VAL A 326 11.40 8.71 1.70
N LEU A 327 12.70 8.68 1.99
CA LEU A 327 13.64 7.84 1.25
C LEU A 327 13.31 6.35 1.39
N ASN A 328 12.99 5.89 2.60
CA ASN A 328 12.58 4.51 2.84
C ASN A 328 11.32 4.15 2.05
N GLU A 329 10.33 5.04 1.98
CA GLU A 329 9.12 4.86 1.17
C GLU A 329 9.46 4.70 -0.33
N ILE A 330 10.33 5.54 -0.89
CA ILE A 330 10.72 5.40 -2.31
C ILE A 330 11.54 4.13 -2.57
N VAL A 331 12.44 3.74 -1.66
CA VAL A 331 13.18 2.48 -1.79
C VAL A 331 12.23 1.27 -1.73
N HIS A 332 11.18 1.33 -0.90
CA HIS A 332 10.12 0.32 -0.86
C HIS A 332 9.41 0.21 -2.20
N GLU A 333 8.92 1.33 -2.75
CA GLU A 333 8.21 1.33 -4.04
C GLU A 333 9.08 0.89 -5.22
N ASP A 334 10.35 1.32 -5.27
CA ASP A 334 11.29 0.81 -6.27
C ASP A 334 11.54 -0.70 -6.11
N GLY A 335 11.38 -1.24 -4.90
CA GLY A 335 11.45 -2.68 -4.62
C GLY A 335 10.30 -3.44 -5.27
N HIS A 336 9.09 -2.89 -5.21
CA HIS A 336 7.98 -3.40 -6.00
C HIS A 336 8.29 -3.32 -7.50
N ALA A 337 8.80 -2.19 -7.99
CA ALA A 337 9.08 -2.01 -9.41
C ALA A 337 10.09 -3.06 -9.94
N VAL A 338 11.19 -3.27 -9.22
CA VAL A 338 12.19 -4.29 -9.57
C VAL A 338 11.61 -5.70 -9.50
N HIS A 339 10.82 -6.01 -8.47
CA HIS A 339 10.14 -7.31 -8.37
C HIS A 339 9.21 -7.55 -9.57
N MET A 340 8.33 -6.58 -9.86
CA MET A 340 7.37 -6.59 -10.95
C MET A 340 8.02 -6.83 -12.31
N GLU A 341 9.18 -6.22 -12.55
CA GLU A 341 9.91 -6.38 -13.81
C GLU A 341 10.71 -7.68 -13.92
N ALA A 342 11.10 -8.26 -12.79
CA ALA A 342 11.77 -9.55 -12.72
C ALA A 342 10.83 -10.73 -12.99
N VAL A 343 9.51 -10.58 -12.75
CA VAL A 343 8.54 -11.67 -12.91
C VAL A 343 8.44 -12.13 -14.37
N ARG A 344 8.83 -13.39 -14.61
CA ARG A 344 8.69 -14.08 -15.89
C ARG A 344 7.72 -15.24 -15.78
N THR A 345 6.44 -14.94 -15.98
CA THR A 345 5.36 -15.92 -15.88
C THR A 345 4.39 -15.81 -17.05
N ARG A 346 3.49 -16.78 -17.16
CA ARG A 346 2.37 -16.73 -18.11
C ARG A 346 1.36 -15.65 -17.66
N PRO A 347 0.68 -14.94 -18.59
CA PRO A 347 -0.17 -13.80 -18.25
C PRO A 347 -1.21 -14.06 -17.16
N ALA A 348 -1.78 -15.26 -17.08
CA ALA A 348 -2.78 -15.61 -16.07
C ALA A 348 -2.27 -15.52 -14.63
N PHE A 349 -0.95 -15.58 -14.40
CA PHE A 349 -0.33 -15.46 -13.07
C PHE A 349 0.54 -14.20 -12.95
N PHE A 350 0.34 -13.22 -13.84
CA PHE A 350 1.21 -12.04 -13.90
C PHE A 350 0.85 -10.97 -12.86
N ALA A 351 -0.43 -10.83 -12.51
CA ALA A 351 -0.79 -10.09 -11.30
C ALA A 351 -0.05 -10.76 -10.15
N LEU A 352 0.88 -10.02 -9.53
CA LEU A 352 1.71 -10.53 -8.45
C LEU A 352 0.75 -11.16 -7.43
N GLY A 353 0.89 -12.47 -7.22
CA GLY A 353 0.04 -13.17 -6.27
C GLY A 353 0.20 -12.56 -4.88
N ASP A 354 -0.80 -12.81 -4.03
CA ASP A 354 -0.82 -12.51 -2.60
C ASP A 354 -0.05 -11.26 -2.11
N ASP A 355 -0.83 -10.21 -1.83
CA ASP A 355 -0.39 -8.91 -1.35
C ASP A 355 0.63 -9.00 -0.19
N LEU A 356 0.52 -10.00 0.70
CA LEU A 356 1.47 -10.19 1.80
C LEU A 356 2.92 -10.38 1.32
N PHE A 357 3.14 -11.23 0.31
CA PHE A 357 4.48 -11.47 -0.23
C PHE A 357 5.01 -10.26 -0.99
N VAL A 358 4.12 -9.53 -1.67
CA VAL A 358 4.49 -8.35 -2.45
C VAL A 358 5.02 -7.25 -1.54
N GLU A 359 4.30 -6.94 -0.47
CA GLU A 359 4.71 -5.97 0.56
C GLU A 359 6.00 -6.41 1.26
N ALA A 360 6.08 -7.67 1.70
CA ALA A 360 7.26 -8.19 2.38
C ALA A 360 8.53 -8.15 1.50
N PHE A 361 8.39 -8.38 0.19
CA PHE A 361 9.53 -8.35 -0.73
C PHE A 361 10.09 -6.94 -0.91
N ALA A 362 9.22 -5.93 -1.04
CA ALA A 362 9.66 -4.53 -1.12
C ALA A 362 10.39 -4.08 0.14
N ASP A 363 9.96 -4.59 1.30
CA ASP A 363 10.60 -4.26 2.57
C ASP A 363 11.98 -4.91 2.78
N VAL A 364 12.29 -5.98 2.04
CA VAL A 364 13.64 -6.59 2.09
C VAL A 364 14.70 -5.55 1.73
N THR A 365 14.46 -4.70 0.74
CA THR A 365 15.39 -3.64 0.33
C THR A 365 15.21 -2.37 1.16
N SER A 366 13.98 -1.92 1.40
CA SER A 366 13.69 -0.66 2.10
C SER A 366 14.33 -0.60 3.50
N TRP A 367 14.22 -1.68 4.29
CA TRP A 367 14.78 -1.74 5.64
C TRP A 367 16.30 -1.52 5.70
N SER A 368 17.00 -1.65 4.57
CA SER A 368 18.43 -1.37 4.49
C SER A 368 18.75 0.11 4.71
N VAL A 369 17.81 1.03 4.46
CA VAL A 369 18.00 2.48 4.70
C VAL A 369 18.31 2.78 6.18
N ALA A 370 17.83 1.92 7.09
CA ALA A 370 18.10 2.01 8.52
C ALA A 370 19.45 1.39 8.94
N ASP A 371 20.13 0.65 8.05
CA ASP A 371 21.39 -0.03 8.37
C ASP A 371 22.57 0.95 8.31
N PRO A 372 23.43 1.03 9.36
CA PRO A 372 24.56 1.96 9.38
C PRO A 372 25.55 1.80 8.23
N GLU A 373 25.70 0.59 7.69
CA GLU A 373 26.57 0.34 6.52
C GLU A 373 26.01 0.98 5.26
N TRP A 374 24.70 0.84 5.03
CA TRP A 374 24.00 1.50 3.95
C TRP A 374 24.16 3.02 4.08
N GLN A 375 23.89 3.57 5.27
CA GLN A 375 24.00 5.01 5.54
C GLN A 375 25.41 5.53 5.23
N ARG A 376 26.47 4.86 5.71
CA ARG A 376 27.85 5.27 5.39
C ARG A 376 28.13 5.26 3.89
N ARG A 377 27.62 4.26 3.17
CA ARG A 377 27.86 4.10 1.73
C ARG A 377 27.13 5.16 0.89
N TYR A 378 25.90 5.51 1.26
CA TYR A 378 25.03 6.36 0.46
C TYR A 378 24.96 7.81 0.93
N LEU A 379 25.10 8.04 2.24
CA LEU A 379 25.03 9.37 2.87
C LEU A 379 26.38 9.86 3.40
N GLY A 380 27.43 9.01 3.40
CA GLY A 380 28.77 9.36 3.86
C GLY A 380 28.95 9.37 5.39
N THR A 381 27.87 9.16 6.15
CA THR A 381 27.87 9.05 7.62
C THR A 381 26.82 8.03 8.05
N SER A 382 26.77 7.68 9.34
CA SER A 382 25.74 6.78 9.87
C SER A 382 25.44 7.07 11.32
N VAL A 383 24.25 6.70 11.75
CA VAL A 383 23.87 6.68 13.17
C VAL A 383 24.26 5.36 13.82
N ALA A 384 24.10 5.26 15.14
CA ALA A 384 24.26 3.99 15.82
C ALA A 384 23.18 2.98 15.36
N GLN A 385 23.53 1.70 15.26
CA GLN A 385 22.59 0.66 14.82
C GLN A 385 21.27 0.68 15.59
N ARG A 386 21.33 0.86 16.92
CA ARG A 386 20.14 0.95 17.77
C ARG A 386 19.22 2.11 17.39
N GLN A 387 19.77 3.24 16.95
CA GLN A 387 18.99 4.41 16.54
C GLN A 387 18.30 4.17 15.20
N GLY A 388 19.04 3.70 14.19
CA GLY A 388 18.46 3.39 12.87
C GLY A 388 17.38 2.31 12.95
N VAL A 389 17.68 1.21 13.64
CA VAL A 389 16.72 0.11 13.85
C VAL A 389 15.53 0.54 14.71
N GLY A 390 15.74 1.40 15.70
CA GLY A 390 14.67 1.96 16.52
C GLY A 390 13.70 2.82 15.71
N ALA A 391 14.22 3.72 14.85
CA ALA A 391 13.42 4.56 13.97
C ALA A 391 12.62 3.72 12.95
N LEU A 392 13.25 2.74 12.33
CA LEU A 392 12.57 1.81 11.41
C LEU A 392 11.45 1.05 12.11
N PHE A 393 11.77 0.34 13.19
CA PHE A 393 10.79 -0.53 13.83
C PHE A 393 9.67 0.24 14.55
N ALA A 394 9.87 1.49 14.95
CA ALA A 394 8.78 2.30 15.48
C ALA A 394 7.64 2.48 14.45
N ASN A 395 7.98 2.69 13.18
CA ASN A 395 7.01 2.74 12.08
C ASN A 395 6.40 1.36 11.80
N VAL A 396 7.22 0.31 11.75
CA VAL A 396 6.74 -1.08 11.59
C VAL A 396 5.77 -1.47 12.72
N MET A 397 5.99 -1.03 13.96
CA MET A 397 5.08 -1.35 15.06
C MET A 397 3.75 -0.60 14.96
N LEU A 398 3.71 0.57 14.32
CA LEU A 398 2.45 1.21 13.96
C LEU A 398 1.72 0.39 12.88
N ASP A 399 2.43 -0.14 11.87
CA ASP A 399 1.84 -1.06 10.88
C ASP A 399 1.27 -2.33 11.52
N VAL A 400 2.01 -2.96 12.43
CA VAL A 400 1.54 -4.11 13.20
C VAL A 400 0.31 -3.75 14.05
N ALA A 401 0.31 -2.57 14.69
CA ALA A 401 -0.83 -2.07 15.44
C ALA A 401 -2.05 -1.83 14.56
N TRP A 402 -1.88 -1.28 13.35
CA TRP A 402 -2.97 -1.09 12.38
C TRP A 402 -3.49 -2.42 11.84
N GLY A 403 -2.62 -3.39 11.56
CA GLY A 403 -3.02 -4.74 11.17
C GLY A 403 -3.85 -5.43 12.28
N LEU A 404 -3.42 -5.29 13.54
CA LEU A 404 -4.17 -5.81 14.70
C LEU A 404 -5.50 -5.08 14.89
N PHE A 405 -5.50 -3.76 14.74
CA PHE A 405 -6.70 -2.92 14.83
C PHE A 405 -7.73 -3.35 13.79
N GLU A 406 -7.33 -3.45 12.52
CA GLU A 406 -8.25 -3.79 11.44
C GLU A 406 -8.77 -5.21 11.55
N LEU A 407 -7.92 -6.18 11.93
CA LEU A 407 -8.34 -7.55 12.21
C LEU A 407 -9.45 -7.59 13.28
N ARG A 408 -9.26 -6.88 14.40
CA ARG A 408 -10.25 -6.81 15.49
C ARG A 408 -11.52 -6.08 15.07
N MET A 409 -11.38 -5.02 14.28
CA MET A 409 -12.49 -4.25 13.76
C MET A 409 -13.32 -5.04 12.71
N LEU A 410 -12.70 -5.88 11.89
CA LEU A 410 -13.40 -6.79 10.98
C LEU A 410 -14.11 -7.92 11.74
N HIS A 411 -13.50 -8.42 12.81
CA HIS A 411 -14.13 -9.42 13.67
C HIS A 411 -15.34 -8.86 14.44
N ALA A 412 -15.23 -7.62 14.93
CA ALA A 412 -16.26 -6.94 15.71
C ALA A 412 -16.53 -5.51 15.17
N PRO A 413 -17.20 -5.38 14.01
CA PRO A 413 -17.41 -4.09 13.33
C PRO A 413 -18.33 -3.11 14.08
N GLU A 414 -18.96 -3.56 15.17
CA GLU A 414 -19.73 -2.72 16.08
C GLU A 414 -18.91 -2.08 17.21
N SER A 415 -17.64 -2.46 17.35
CA SER A 415 -16.74 -1.85 18.32
C SER A 415 -16.51 -0.37 18.01
N ASP A 416 -16.22 0.42 19.04
CA ASP A 416 -15.75 1.80 18.87
C ASP A 416 -14.30 1.77 18.35
N PRO A 417 -14.03 2.26 17.12
CA PRO A 417 -12.69 2.27 16.55
C PRO A 417 -11.68 3.01 17.43
N ASN A 418 -12.08 4.12 18.05
CA ASN A 418 -11.18 4.90 18.88
C ASN A 418 -10.81 4.14 20.15
N ALA A 419 -11.74 3.41 20.75
CA ALA A 419 -11.48 2.60 21.93
C ALA A 419 -10.53 1.44 21.61
N VAL A 420 -10.75 0.73 20.49
CA VAL A 420 -9.87 -0.37 20.04
C VAL A 420 -8.45 0.13 19.77
N TRP A 421 -8.33 1.23 19.03
CA TRP A 421 -7.03 1.83 18.71
C TRP A 421 -6.30 2.35 19.96
N THR A 422 -7.04 3.02 20.85
CA THR A 422 -6.50 3.53 22.12
C THR A 422 -5.99 2.39 23.00
N ASP A 423 -6.73 1.27 23.11
CA ASP A 423 -6.26 0.12 23.87
C ASP A 423 -4.97 -0.46 23.29
N ILE A 424 -4.90 -0.66 21.97
CA ILE A 424 -3.72 -1.21 21.30
C ILE A 424 -2.50 -0.30 21.53
N THR A 425 -2.62 0.98 21.22
CA THR A 425 -1.48 1.92 21.26
C THR A 425 -1.03 2.22 22.69
N ALA A 426 -1.95 2.39 23.63
CA ALA A 426 -1.59 2.58 25.04
C ALA A 426 -0.98 1.33 25.67
N ARG A 427 -1.49 0.14 25.31
CA ARG A 427 -1.00 -1.11 25.88
C ARG A 427 0.34 -1.54 25.33
N TYR A 428 0.63 -1.30 24.06
CA TYR A 428 1.79 -1.90 23.39
C TYR A 428 2.84 -0.89 22.95
N LEU A 429 2.46 0.35 22.69
CA LEU A 429 3.36 1.39 22.20
C LEU A 429 3.66 2.45 23.28
N ASP A 430 3.11 2.27 24.48
CA ASP A 430 3.13 3.23 25.59
C ASP A 430 2.70 4.64 25.12
N VAL A 431 1.66 4.73 24.28
CA VAL A 431 1.08 6.01 23.84
C VAL A 431 0.00 6.48 24.83
N VAL A 432 -0.04 7.78 25.13
CA VAL A 432 -1.06 8.39 25.99
C VAL A 432 -2.47 8.13 25.39
N PRO A 433 -3.45 7.66 26.19
CA PRO A 433 -4.79 7.39 25.69
C PRO A 433 -5.53 8.64 25.19
N HIS A 434 -5.95 8.64 23.92
CA HIS A 434 -6.82 9.65 23.33
C HIS A 434 -8.05 9.05 22.62
N PRO A 435 -9.04 8.50 23.37
CA PRO A 435 -10.26 7.92 22.78
C PRO A 435 -11.13 8.94 22.03
N GLN A 436 -10.90 10.24 22.22
CA GLN A 436 -11.54 11.32 21.47
C GLN A 436 -10.91 11.55 20.09
N LEU A 437 -9.73 11.00 19.81
CA LEU A 437 -9.00 11.20 18.55
C LEU A 437 -9.06 9.94 17.68
N ALA A 438 -9.65 10.06 16.49
CA ALA A 438 -9.68 8.99 15.50
C ALA A 438 -8.39 8.93 14.67
N TRP A 439 -7.23 9.02 15.32
CA TRP A 439 -5.94 9.11 14.65
C TRP A 439 -5.47 7.80 14.01
N TRP A 440 -6.16 6.68 14.26
CA TRP A 440 -6.05 5.47 13.45
C TRP A 440 -6.39 5.73 11.98
N ALA A 441 -7.24 6.73 11.68
CA ALA A 441 -7.67 7.10 10.32
C ALA A 441 -6.58 7.83 9.52
N LEU A 442 -5.34 7.86 10.02
CA LEU A 442 -4.16 8.29 9.27
C LEU A 442 -3.90 7.42 8.04
N ARG A 443 -4.31 6.14 8.03
CA ARG A 443 -4.01 5.20 6.95
C ARG A 443 -5.14 5.09 5.94
N VAL A 444 -4.80 5.31 4.66
CA VAL A 444 -5.77 5.26 3.56
C VAL A 444 -6.19 3.83 3.23
N GLN A 445 -5.30 2.86 3.45
CA GLN A 445 -5.55 1.45 3.17
C GLN A 445 -6.75 0.90 3.93
N LEU A 446 -7.00 1.41 5.15
CA LEU A 446 -8.18 1.06 5.97
C LEU A 446 -9.51 1.32 5.25
N VAL A 447 -9.57 2.34 4.38
CA VAL A 447 -10.80 2.70 3.68
C VAL A 447 -10.80 2.30 2.21
N ASP A 448 -9.62 2.13 1.60
CA ASP A 448 -9.49 1.71 0.19
C ASP A 448 -9.70 0.20 0.02
N LYS A 449 -9.08 -0.58 0.91
CA LYS A 449 -9.08 -2.04 0.88
C LYS A 449 -9.21 -2.58 2.31
N PRO A 450 -10.44 -2.66 2.86
CA PRO A 450 -10.64 -3.20 4.21
C PRO A 450 -10.01 -4.59 4.39
N GLY A 451 -9.14 -4.70 5.39
CA GLY A 451 -8.35 -5.89 5.72
C GLY A 451 -6.90 -5.84 5.21
N TYR A 452 -6.54 -4.87 4.37
CA TYR A 452 -5.22 -4.79 3.74
C TYR A 452 -4.08 -4.49 4.73
N MET A 453 -4.35 -3.87 5.88
CA MET A 453 -3.29 -3.56 6.86
C MET A 453 -2.62 -4.82 7.43
N ILE A 454 -3.26 -5.99 7.30
CA ILE A 454 -2.65 -7.26 7.66
C ILE A 454 -1.39 -7.54 6.84
N ASN A 455 -1.32 -7.08 5.59
CA ASN A 455 -0.20 -7.31 4.70
C ASN A 455 1.04 -6.56 5.17
N TYR A 456 0.90 -5.36 5.76
CA TYR A 456 2.01 -4.66 6.40
C TYR A 456 2.39 -5.30 7.74
N GLY A 457 1.40 -5.55 8.61
CA GLY A 457 1.66 -6.07 9.96
C GLY A 457 2.28 -7.47 9.96
N LEU A 458 1.72 -8.40 9.18
CA LEU A 458 2.29 -9.74 9.00
C LEU A 458 3.48 -9.73 8.03
N GLY A 459 3.48 -8.82 7.04
CA GLY A 459 4.56 -8.67 6.07
C GLY A 459 5.88 -8.37 6.74
N ALA A 460 5.89 -7.53 7.78
CA ALA A 460 7.08 -7.26 8.57
C ALA A 460 7.75 -8.52 9.17
N ILE A 461 6.95 -9.51 9.61
CA ILE A 461 7.47 -10.79 10.10
C ILE A 461 8.11 -11.57 8.95
N LEU A 462 7.44 -11.63 7.81
CA LEU A 462 7.94 -12.30 6.61
C LEU A 462 9.21 -11.62 6.07
N THR A 463 9.27 -10.28 6.04
CA THR A 463 10.46 -9.50 5.69
C THR A 463 11.64 -9.87 6.58
N ALA A 464 11.44 -9.94 7.90
CA ALA A 464 12.49 -10.29 8.83
C ALA A 464 13.04 -11.70 8.56
N GLU A 465 12.17 -12.68 8.33
CA GLU A 465 12.54 -14.05 7.96
C GLU A 465 13.26 -14.11 6.61
N LEU A 466 12.79 -13.38 5.59
CA LEU A 466 13.44 -13.29 4.28
C LEU A 466 14.85 -12.68 4.39
N ARG A 467 15.01 -11.57 5.12
CA ARG A 467 16.31 -10.95 5.36
C ARG A 467 17.25 -11.86 6.14
N ALA A 468 16.76 -12.58 7.15
CA ALA A 468 17.54 -13.57 7.89
C ALA A 468 18.02 -14.70 6.96
N ARG A 469 17.11 -15.25 6.16
CA ARG A 469 17.43 -16.32 5.21
C ARG A 469 18.40 -15.89 4.12
N LEU A 470 18.28 -14.65 3.63
CA LEU A 470 19.22 -14.10 2.65
C LEU A 470 20.64 -14.02 3.20
N ARG A 471 20.82 -13.61 4.46
CA ARG A 471 22.14 -13.62 5.12
C ARG A 471 22.72 -15.03 5.22
N GLU A 472 21.91 -16.02 5.57
CA GLU A 472 22.38 -17.42 5.63
C GLU A 472 22.84 -17.95 4.28
N VAL A 473 22.14 -17.58 3.20
CA VAL A 473 22.41 -18.08 1.85
C VAL A 473 23.56 -17.32 1.18
N ALA A 474 23.69 -16.01 1.43
CA ALA A 474 24.72 -15.17 0.84
C ALA A 474 26.10 -15.35 1.50
N GLY A 475 26.16 -15.89 2.72
CA GLY A 475 27.37 -15.94 3.55
C GLY A 475 27.66 -14.61 4.23
#